data_AF-A0A836HDM5-F1
#
_entry.id   AF-A0A836HDM5-F1
#
_cell.length_a   1.000
_cell.length_b   1.000
_cell.length_c   1.000
_cell.angle_alpha   90.00
_cell.angle_beta   90.00
_cell.angle_gamma   90.00
#
_symmetry.space_group_name_H-M   'P 1'
#
loop_
_entity.id
_entity.type
_entity.pdbx_description
1 polymer ?
#
loop_
_entity_poly.entity_id
_entity_poly.type
_entity_poly.pdbx_seq_one_letter_code
_entity_poly.pdbx_strand_id
1 'polypeptide(L)'
;MLRFYPALRSASVQRKPHLFHIDLKSKHTPGHLYFADRAVKSTAEEPCFVCLDNAMACQTADSNAAVVLRSCMTKDRALFEYGRVRFQGMNAALVFRHNRLIFQGVGDLSVQTLQMSLHYNDIFALLGGISPHENITEWARTVEKAVTEGDVEYVAEEMLLQLRCATEGCTSIVAKISKFSTGLPEPPSFSHST
;
A
#
# COMPACT_ATOMS: atom_id res chain seq x y z
N MET A 1 5.03 -22.04 -0.24
CA MET A 1 3.78 -22.16 0.53
C MET A 1 3.39 -20.74 0.95
N LEU A 2 2.51 -20.07 0.19
CA LEU A 2 2.06 -18.71 0.49
C LEU A 2 1.22 -18.75 1.77
N ARG A 3 1.58 -17.96 2.78
CA ARG A 3 0.78 -17.85 4.01
C ARG A 3 -0.38 -16.90 3.74
N PHE A 4 -1.58 -17.44 3.63
CA PHE A 4 -2.81 -16.68 3.50
C PHE A 4 -3.19 -16.10 4.87
N TYR A 5 -3.03 -14.79 5.04
CA TYR A 5 -3.60 -14.08 6.18
C TYR A 5 -5.04 -13.69 5.80
N PRO A 6 -6.08 -14.31 6.40
CA PRO A 6 -7.46 -13.93 6.12
C PRO A 6 -7.69 -12.49 6.58
N ALA A 7 -8.52 -11.74 5.85
CA ALA A 7 -8.84 -10.33 6.06
C ALA A 7 -8.91 -9.93 7.55
N LEU A 8 -7.78 -9.44 8.09
CA LEU A 8 -7.62 -9.10 9.49
C LEU A 8 -8.08 -7.66 9.69
N ARG A 9 -9.23 -7.55 10.36
CA ARG A 9 -9.86 -6.33 10.84
C ARG A 9 -8.80 -5.45 11.54
N SER A 10 -8.45 -4.32 10.91
CA SER A 10 -7.43 -3.35 11.32
C SER A 10 -6.04 -3.96 11.60
N ALA A 11 -5.22 -4.17 10.58
CA ALA A 11 -3.94 -4.87 10.73
C ALA A 11 -2.76 -3.94 11.09
N SER A 12 -2.08 -4.27 12.19
CA SER A 12 -0.69 -3.91 12.49
C SER A 12 0.08 -5.15 12.94
N VAL A 13 1.31 -5.36 12.43
CA VAL A 13 2.36 -6.04 13.20
C VAL A 13 3.64 -5.22 13.05
N GLN A 14 4.00 -4.54 14.14
CA GLN A 14 5.16 -3.65 14.20
C GLN A 14 6.08 -4.13 15.34
N ARG A 15 7.18 -4.82 14.98
CA ARG A 15 8.23 -5.24 15.96
C ARG A 15 9.35 -4.21 16.10
N LYS A 16 9.51 -3.32 15.11
CA LYS A 16 10.45 -2.20 15.06
C LYS A 16 9.72 -0.99 14.48
N PRO A 17 10.04 0.24 14.92
CA PRO A 17 9.40 1.43 14.36
C PRO A 17 9.66 1.50 12.85
N HIS A 18 8.59 1.67 12.08
CA HIS A 18 8.69 1.89 10.63
C HIS A 18 9.47 3.18 10.41
N LEU A 19 10.36 3.22 9.43
CA LEU A 19 11.22 4.37 9.19
C LEU A 19 10.41 5.67 8.97
N PHE A 20 9.29 5.54 8.29
CA PHE A 20 8.37 6.64 8.06
C PHE A 20 7.32 6.69 9.16
N HIS A 21 7.15 7.87 9.77
CA HIS A 21 6.09 8.12 10.72
C HIS A 21 4.72 7.95 10.03
N ILE A 22 3.90 7.05 10.58
CA ILE A 22 2.53 6.79 10.14
C ILE A 22 1.61 7.22 11.28
N ASP A 23 0.72 8.16 10.99
CA ASP A 23 -0.29 8.60 11.95
C ASP A 23 -1.42 7.57 12.02
N LEU A 24 -1.40 6.75 13.07
CA LEU A 24 -2.39 5.71 13.33
C LEU A 24 -3.73 6.27 13.84
N LYS A 25 -3.80 7.57 14.17
CA LYS A 25 -4.98 8.21 14.78
C LYS A 25 -5.86 8.95 13.78
N SER A 26 -5.58 8.84 12.49
CA SER A 26 -6.34 9.54 11.46
C SER A 26 -7.80 9.10 11.47
N LYS A 27 -8.70 10.07 11.66
CA LYS A 27 -10.15 9.82 11.68
C LYS A 27 -10.74 9.88 10.28
N HIS A 28 -11.88 9.19 10.12
CA HIS A 28 -12.73 9.34 8.94
C HIS A 28 -13.21 10.78 8.81
N THR A 29 -12.98 11.37 7.64
CA THR A 29 -13.44 12.70 7.22
C THR A 29 -14.37 12.58 6.00
N PRO A 30 -15.67 12.87 6.12
CA PRO A 30 -16.61 12.74 5.01
C PRO A 30 -16.15 13.48 3.74
N GLY A 31 -16.26 12.81 2.59
CA GLY A 31 -15.89 13.40 1.29
C GLY A 31 -14.43 13.17 0.86
N HIS A 32 -13.59 12.61 1.74
CA HIS A 32 -12.20 12.25 1.42
C HIS A 32 -12.07 10.83 0.85
N LEU A 33 -10.91 10.53 0.26
CA LEU A 33 -10.52 9.21 -0.22
C LEU A 33 -9.90 8.34 0.89
N TYR A 34 -10.11 7.04 0.75
CA TYR A 34 -9.66 5.98 1.64
C TYR A 34 -9.14 4.78 0.86
N PHE A 35 -8.25 4.01 1.48
CA PHE A 35 -7.93 2.64 1.10
C PHE A 35 -9.02 1.71 1.64
N ALA A 36 -9.94 1.30 0.77
CA ALA A 36 -10.94 0.26 1.01
C ALA A 36 -10.53 -1.05 0.31
N ASP A 37 -11.28 -2.13 0.55
CA ASP A 37 -11.07 -3.45 -0.09
C ASP A 37 -9.58 -3.82 -0.12
N ARG A 38 -8.99 -3.92 1.07
CA ARG A 38 -7.53 -4.07 1.24
C ARG A 38 -7.16 -5.54 1.27
N ALA A 39 -6.09 -5.89 0.56
CA ALA A 39 -5.46 -7.20 0.62
C ALA A 39 -3.97 -7.06 0.89
N VAL A 40 -3.44 -7.96 1.71
CA VAL A 40 -2.00 -8.06 2.01
C VAL A 40 -1.55 -9.49 1.80
N LYS A 41 -0.45 -9.67 1.07
CA LYS A 41 0.24 -10.95 0.92
C LYS A 41 1.70 -10.75 1.28
N SER A 42 2.33 -11.76 1.88
CA SER A 42 3.74 -11.70 2.20
C SER A 42 4.40 -13.08 2.08
N THR A 43 5.65 -13.08 1.62
CA THR A 43 6.53 -14.25 1.64
C THR A 43 7.55 -14.18 2.78
N ALA A 44 7.60 -13.08 3.53
CA ALA A 44 8.48 -12.95 4.69
C ALA A 44 8.00 -13.83 5.85
N GLU A 45 8.94 -14.40 6.60
CA GLU A 45 8.62 -15.20 7.81
C GLU A 45 7.97 -14.33 8.89
N GLU A 46 8.41 -13.08 9.00
CA GLU A 46 7.94 -12.08 9.95
C GLU A 46 7.54 -10.79 9.20
N PRO A 47 6.33 -10.73 8.62
CA PRO A 47 5.91 -9.59 7.84
C PRO A 47 5.75 -8.33 8.71
N CYS A 48 6.33 -7.21 8.27
CA CYS A 48 6.18 -5.90 8.91
C CYS A 48 5.39 -4.98 7.97
N PHE A 49 4.12 -4.71 8.31
CA PHE A 49 3.26 -3.87 7.48
C PHE A 49 2.19 -3.12 8.29
N VAL A 50 1.65 -2.10 7.65
CA VAL A 50 0.52 -1.28 8.11
C VAL A 50 -0.49 -1.19 6.97
N CYS A 51 -1.77 -1.41 7.27
CA CYS A 51 -2.83 -1.34 6.27
C CYS A 51 -4.08 -0.66 6.86
N LEU A 52 -4.01 0.67 6.97
CA LEU A 52 -5.05 1.54 7.51
C LEU A 52 -5.85 2.22 6.40
N ASP A 53 -6.94 2.89 6.78
CA ASP A 53 -7.87 3.53 5.83
C ASP A 53 -7.22 4.69 5.08
N ASN A 54 -6.20 5.33 5.66
CA ASN A 54 -5.51 6.47 5.06
C ASN A 54 -4.03 6.22 4.84
N ALA A 55 -3.49 5.07 5.24
CA ALA A 55 -2.06 4.79 5.18
C ALA A 55 -1.78 3.32 4.96
N MET A 56 -0.84 3.02 4.08
CA MET A 56 -0.30 1.67 3.90
C MET A 56 1.21 1.72 3.96
N ALA A 57 1.83 0.70 4.53
CA ALA A 57 3.28 0.61 4.59
C ALA A 57 3.75 -0.84 4.69
N CYS A 58 4.95 -1.11 4.20
CA CYS A 58 5.62 -2.40 4.34
C CYS A 58 7.11 -2.20 4.49
N GLN A 59 7.74 -3.10 5.25
CA GLN A 59 9.15 -3.06 5.58
C GLN A 59 9.79 -4.45 5.53
N THR A 60 11.00 -4.51 4.97
CA THR A 60 11.99 -5.60 5.07
C THR A 60 13.28 -5.03 5.71
N ALA A 61 14.36 -5.82 5.87
CA ALA A 61 15.60 -5.27 6.45
C ALA A 61 16.22 -4.15 5.61
N ASP A 62 16.08 -4.23 4.29
CA ASP A 62 16.72 -3.34 3.32
C ASP A 62 15.72 -2.42 2.58
N SER A 63 14.42 -2.58 2.84
CA SER A 63 13.37 -1.91 2.09
C SER A 63 12.26 -1.37 2.97
N ASN A 64 11.84 -0.14 2.73
CA ASN A 64 10.79 0.56 3.44
C ASN A 64 9.93 1.32 2.43
N ALA A 65 8.62 1.07 2.44
CA ALA A 65 7.68 1.81 1.63
C ALA A 65 6.49 2.25 2.48
N ALA A 66 6.04 3.47 2.30
CA ALA A 66 4.79 3.94 2.90
C ALA A 66 4.07 4.88 1.96
N VAL A 67 2.74 4.83 1.97
CA VAL A 67 1.86 5.81 1.36
C VAL A 67 0.89 6.33 2.39
N VAL A 68 0.63 7.64 2.36
CA VAL A 68 -0.43 8.27 3.14
C VAL A 68 -1.30 9.10 2.21
N LEU A 69 -2.62 8.93 2.32
CA LEU A 69 -3.60 9.77 1.64
C LEU A 69 -3.62 11.16 2.27
N ARG A 70 -3.56 12.16 1.41
CA ARG A 70 -3.57 13.57 1.76
C ARG A 70 -4.59 14.28 0.88
N SER A 71 -5.14 15.34 1.44
CA SER A 71 -6.10 16.19 0.77
C SER A 71 -5.69 17.65 0.98
N CYS A 72 -5.83 18.46 -0.05
CA CYS A 72 -5.70 19.91 0.06
C CYS A 72 -6.83 20.61 -0.69
N MET A 73 -7.26 21.77 -0.19
CA MET A 73 -8.21 22.62 -0.90
C MET A 73 -7.43 23.45 -1.92
N THR A 74 -7.85 23.40 -3.18
CA THR A 74 -7.28 24.25 -4.24
C THR A 74 -7.88 25.65 -4.18
N LYS A 75 -7.30 26.59 -4.94
CA LYS A 75 -7.80 27.97 -5.05
C LYS A 75 -9.27 28.03 -5.51
N ASP A 76 -9.69 27.05 -6.31
CA ASP A 76 -11.06 26.92 -6.82
C ASP A 76 -12.01 26.22 -5.83
N ARG A 77 -11.56 26.00 -4.59
CA ARG A 77 -12.27 25.27 -3.53
C ARG A 77 -12.62 23.82 -3.88
N ALA A 78 -11.97 23.25 -4.88
CA ALA A 78 -12.05 21.82 -5.15
C ALA A 78 -11.13 21.06 -4.19
N LEU A 79 -11.63 19.98 -3.59
CA LEU A 79 -10.81 19.06 -2.82
C LEU A 79 -9.90 18.29 -3.78
N PHE A 80 -8.59 18.50 -3.69
CA PHE A 80 -7.60 17.72 -4.42
C PHE A 80 -7.02 16.66 -3.50
N GLU A 81 -7.12 15.40 -3.92
CA GLU A 81 -6.71 14.25 -3.14
C GLU A 81 -5.59 13.51 -3.84
N TYR A 82 -4.53 13.25 -3.09
CA TYR A 82 -3.30 12.67 -3.58
C TYR A 82 -2.73 11.76 -2.51
N GLY A 83 -2.03 10.72 -2.93
CA GLY A 83 -1.20 9.98 -1.99
C GLY A 83 0.21 10.57 -2.00
N ARG A 84 0.84 10.55 -0.83
CA ARG A 84 2.26 10.85 -0.68
C ARG A 84 2.98 9.54 -0.37
N VAL A 85 3.75 9.05 -1.33
CA VAL A 85 4.54 7.83 -1.20
C VAL A 85 5.95 8.19 -0.77
N ARG A 86 6.52 7.38 0.12
CA ARG A 86 7.93 7.44 0.52
C ARG A 86 8.56 6.07 0.35
N PHE A 87 9.75 6.04 -0.23
CA PHE A 87 10.52 4.83 -0.43
C PHE A 87 11.90 4.94 0.20
N GLN A 88 12.46 3.81 0.57
CA GLN A 88 13.88 3.56 0.71
C GLN A 88 14.13 2.08 0.42
N GLY A 89 15.11 1.75 -0.41
CA GLY A 89 15.33 0.41 -0.93
C GLY A 89 14.43 0.07 -2.11
N MET A 90 14.56 -1.16 -2.59
CA MET A 90 13.86 -1.67 -3.77
C MET A 90 12.38 -1.94 -3.47
N ASN A 91 11.54 -0.95 -3.79
CA ASN A 91 10.10 -0.97 -3.61
C ASN A 91 9.39 -0.54 -4.89
N ALA A 92 8.08 -0.79 -4.96
CA ALA A 92 7.25 -0.22 -6.01
C ALA A 92 5.91 0.27 -5.47
N ALA A 93 5.38 1.32 -6.08
CA ALA A 93 3.98 1.71 -5.96
C ALA A 93 3.38 1.89 -7.35
N LEU A 94 2.20 1.32 -7.54
CA LEU A 94 1.47 1.38 -8.80
C LEU A 94 0.08 1.94 -8.54
N VAL A 95 -0.43 2.75 -9.47
CA VAL A 95 -1.84 3.15 -9.48
C VAL A 95 -2.45 2.76 -10.80
N PHE A 96 -3.59 2.07 -10.71
CA PHE A 96 -4.38 1.66 -11.86
C PHE A 96 -5.71 2.40 -11.87
N ARG A 97 -6.07 2.93 -13.04
CA ARG A 97 -7.35 3.60 -13.28
C ARG A 97 -8.01 2.97 -14.49
N HIS A 98 -9.24 2.52 -14.33
CA HIS A 98 -9.96 1.74 -15.36
C HIS A 98 -9.09 0.57 -15.88
N ASN A 99 -8.44 -0.13 -14.96
CA ASN A 99 -7.53 -1.26 -15.21
C ASN A 99 -6.31 -0.92 -16.09
N ARG A 100 -5.90 0.35 -16.13
CA ARG A 100 -4.67 0.78 -16.81
C ARG A 100 -3.69 1.42 -15.85
N LEU A 101 -2.41 1.14 -16.01
CA LEU A 101 -1.35 1.73 -15.22
C LEU A 101 -1.23 3.23 -15.54
N ILE A 102 -1.49 4.09 -14.55
CA ILE A 102 -1.39 5.55 -14.68
C ILE A 102 -0.24 6.16 -13.89
N PHE A 103 0.31 5.41 -12.94
CA PHE A 103 1.45 5.82 -12.13
C PHE A 103 2.29 4.61 -11.76
N GLN A 104 3.61 4.76 -11.88
CA GLN A 104 4.60 3.81 -11.42
C GLN A 104 5.71 4.58 -10.70
N GLY A 105 5.91 4.27 -9.43
CA GLY A 105 7.05 4.72 -8.63
C GLY A 105 7.89 3.52 -8.22
N VAL A 106 9.21 3.62 -8.38
CA VAL A 106 10.15 2.56 -8.01
C VAL A 106 11.20 3.18 -7.09
N GLY A 107 11.43 2.55 -5.95
CA GLY A 107 12.44 2.97 -4.99
C GLY A 107 13.84 2.51 -5.36
N ASP A 108 14.84 3.24 -4.88
CA ASP A 108 16.25 2.84 -4.86
C ASP A 108 16.80 2.97 -3.43
N LEU A 109 18.11 2.83 -3.25
CA LEU A 109 18.75 2.91 -1.91
C LEU A 109 18.55 4.26 -1.20
N SER A 110 18.20 5.33 -1.93
CA SER A 110 17.96 6.65 -1.38
C SER A 110 16.54 6.79 -0.81
N VAL A 111 16.35 7.74 0.10
CA VAL A 111 15.00 8.08 0.57
C VAL A 111 14.33 8.96 -0.48
N GLN A 112 13.29 8.44 -1.11
CA GLN A 112 12.52 9.17 -2.13
C GLN A 112 11.13 9.53 -1.62
N THR A 113 10.56 10.62 -2.14
CA THR A 113 9.17 11.00 -1.89
C THR A 113 8.50 11.33 -3.21
N LEU A 114 7.42 10.63 -3.52
CA LEU A 114 6.60 10.84 -4.72
C LEU A 114 5.19 11.25 -4.32
N GLN A 115 4.51 11.95 -5.20
CA GLN A 115 3.10 12.30 -5.07
C GLN A 115 2.37 11.91 -6.34
N MET A 116 1.16 11.39 -6.19
CA MET A 116 0.28 11.09 -7.32
C MET A 116 -1.17 11.38 -6.98
N SER A 117 -1.91 11.90 -7.97
CA SER A 117 -3.35 12.12 -7.85
C SER A 117 -4.07 10.79 -7.75
N LEU A 118 -5.07 10.74 -6.88
CA LEU A 118 -5.89 9.54 -6.65
C LEU A 118 -7.34 9.88 -6.90
N HIS A 119 -8.06 8.97 -7.54
CA HIS A 119 -9.46 9.10 -7.86
C HIS A 119 -10.25 7.93 -7.27
N TYR A 120 -11.54 8.16 -7.04
CA TYR A 120 -12.45 7.10 -6.65
C TYR A 120 -12.42 5.93 -7.65
N ASN A 121 -12.38 4.70 -7.13
CA ASN A 121 -12.21 3.44 -7.86
C ASN A 121 -10.83 3.18 -8.48
N ASP A 122 -9.83 4.04 -8.26
CA ASP A 122 -8.45 3.66 -8.56
C ASP A 122 -8.05 2.43 -7.71
N ILE A 123 -7.15 1.60 -8.22
CA ILE A 123 -6.50 0.54 -7.45
C ILE A 123 -5.08 1.00 -7.14
N PHE A 124 -4.72 1.00 -5.87
CA PHE A 124 -3.37 1.30 -5.41
C PHE A 124 -2.69 0.01 -4.97
N ALA A 125 -1.47 -0.21 -5.45
CA ALA A 125 -0.64 -1.33 -5.06
C ALA A 125 0.70 -0.82 -4.51
N LEU A 126 1.12 -1.35 -3.36
CA LEU A 126 2.41 -1.12 -2.73
C LEU A 126 3.15 -2.43 -2.60
N LEU A 127 4.45 -2.42 -2.88
CA LEU A 127 5.30 -3.59 -2.81
C LEU A 127 6.64 -3.22 -2.18
N GLY A 128 7.09 -4.04 -1.23
CA GLY A 128 8.42 -3.95 -0.64
C GLY A 128 9.22 -5.24 -0.76
N GLY A 129 10.55 -5.11 -0.78
CA GLY A 129 11.49 -6.23 -0.80
C GLY A 129 11.81 -6.76 -2.20
N ILE A 130 11.72 -5.94 -3.24
CA ILE A 130 11.93 -6.36 -4.63
C ILE A 130 13.41 -6.69 -4.86
N SER A 131 13.71 -7.74 -5.61
CA SER A 131 15.10 -8.01 -6.02
C SER A 131 15.65 -6.86 -6.91
N PRO A 132 16.90 -6.40 -6.71
CA PRO A 132 17.55 -5.44 -7.61
C PRO A 132 17.69 -5.92 -9.06
N HIS A 133 17.58 -7.23 -9.29
CA HIS A 133 17.69 -7.85 -10.61
C HIS A 133 16.33 -8.08 -11.29
N GLU A 134 15.24 -7.62 -10.68
CA GLU A 134 13.90 -7.81 -11.20
C GLU A 134 13.63 -6.95 -12.44
N ASN A 135 12.92 -7.50 -13.42
CA ASN A 135 12.48 -6.74 -14.59
C ASN A 135 11.18 -6.01 -14.27
N ILE A 136 11.32 -4.83 -13.65
CA ILE A 136 10.19 -4.03 -13.16
C ILE A 136 9.17 -3.70 -14.26
N THR A 137 9.62 -3.50 -15.51
CA THR A 137 8.72 -3.16 -16.63
C THR A 137 7.84 -4.36 -16.99
N GLU A 138 8.43 -5.55 -17.08
CA GLU A 138 7.69 -6.77 -17.41
C GLU A 138 6.75 -7.16 -16.26
N TRP A 139 7.24 -7.11 -15.03
CA TRP A 139 6.44 -7.34 -13.83
C TRP A 139 5.22 -6.41 -13.78
N ALA A 140 5.40 -5.10 -14.00
CA ALA A 140 4.29 -4.14 -13.95
C ALA A 140 3.20 -4.43 -15.00
N ARG A 141 3.57 -4.90 -16.20
CA ARG A 141 2.59 -5.32 -17.23
C ARG A 141 1.79 -6.54 -16.78
N THR A 142 2.43 -7.49 -16.11
CA THR A 142 1.72 -8.67 -15.58
C THR A 142 0.76 -8.27 -14.47
N VAL A 143 1.14 -7.34 -13.59
CA VAL A 143 0.23 -6.80 -12.58
C VAL A 143 -0.94 -6.04 -13.21
N GLU A 144 -0.70 -5.26 -14.26
CA GLU A 144 -1.78 -4.59 -15.03
C GLU A 144 -2.79 -5.59 -15.58
N LYS A 145 -2.33 -6.74 -16.08
CA LYS A 145 -3.20 -7.85 -16.51
C LYS A 145 -4.00 -8.43 -15.34
N ALA A 146 -3.36 -8.69 -14.20
CA ALA A 146 -4.05 -9.23 -13.01
C ALA A 146 -5.20 -8.31 -12.53
N VAL A 147 -5.02 -6.99 -12.63
CA VAL A 147 -6.06 -5.99 -12.31
C VAL A 147 -7.29 -6.11 -13.21
N THR A 148 -7.14 -6.61 -14.45
CA THR A 148 -8.28 -6.87 -15.34
C THR A 148 -9.01 -8.18 -15.03
N GLU A 149 -8.34 -9.13 -14.37
CA GLU A 149 -8.79 -10.52 -14.24
C GLU A 149 -9.41 -10.83 -12.88
N GLY A 150 -9.08 -10.08 -11.83
CA GLY A 150 -9.55 -10.37 -10.47
C GLY A 150 -9.70 -9.16 -9.55
N ASP A 151 -9.99 -9.46 -8.29
CA ASP A 151 -10.11 -8.48 -7.22
C ASP A 151 -8.75 -8.11 -6.61
N VAL A 152 -8.77 -7.23 -5.61
CA VAL A 152 -7.57 -6.78 -4.89
C VAL A 152 -6.78 -7.92 -4.23
N GLU A 153 -7.44 -9.02 -3.85
CA GLU A 153 -6.77 -10.17 -3.26
C GLU A 153 -6.01 -10.96 -4.31
N TYR A 154 -6.64 -11.21 -5.45
CA TYR A 154 -6.00 -11.82 -6.62
C TYR A 154 -4.79 -11.00 -7.09
N VAL A 155 -4.95 -9.67 -7.21
CA VAL A 155 -3.85 -8.78 -7.61
C VAL A 155 -2.69 -8.83 -6.60
N ALA A 156 -2.98 -8.81 -5.30
CA ALA A 156 -1.93 -8.87 -4.28
C ALA A 156 -1.13 -10.18 -4.34
N GLU A 157 -1.78 -11.29 -4.68
CA GLU A 157 -1.16 -12.60 -4.84
C GLU A 157 -0.32 -12.68 -6.14
N GLU A 158 -0.89 -12.29 -7.27
CA GLU A 158 -0.17 -12.25 -8.56
C GLU A 158 1.06 -11.35 -8.50
N MET A 159 0.97 -10.22 -7.80
CA MET A 159 2.14 -9.37 -7.58
C MET A 159 3.32 -10.14 -6.99
N LEU A 160 3.10 -11.07 -6.06
CA LEU A 160 4.17 -11.85 -5.44
C LEU A 160 4.57 -13.08 -6.27
N LEU A 161 3.61 -13.74 -6.92
CA LEU A 161 3.88 -14.92 -7.74
C LEU A 161 4.83 -14.63 -8.91
N GLN A 162 4.73 -13.42 -9.46
CA GLN A 162 5.48 -13.01 -10.64
C GLN A 162 6.84 -12.38 -10.29
N LEU A 163 7.15 -12.20 -9.00
CA LEU A 163 8.39 -11.57 -8.54
C LEU A 163 9.44 -12.58 -8.11
N ARG A 164 10.70 -12.24 -8.39
CA ARG A 164 11.83 -12.78 -7.65
C ARG A 164 11.96 -12.01 -6.35
N CYS A 165 11.58 -12.66 -5.25
CA CYS A 165 11.71 -12.07 -3.93
C CYS A 165 13.18 -11.90 -3.54
N ALA A 166 13.50 -10.83 -2.80
CA ALA A 166 14.75 -10.78 -2.05
C ALA A 166 14.81 -11.93 -1.01
N THR A 167 16.01 -12.23 -0.51
CA THR A 167 16.24 -13.35 0.43
C THR A 167 15.39 -13.31 1.69
N GLU A 168 14.93 -12.13 2.11
CA GLU A 168 14.09 -11.96 3.30
C GLU A 168 12.57 -11.94 3.01
N GLY A 169 12.19 -12.11 1.74
CA GLY A 169 10.80 -12.09 1.30
C GLY A 169 10.32 -10.72 0.84
N CYS A 170 9.09 -10.71 0.31
CA CYS A 170 8.40 -9.53 -0.19
C CYS A 170 7.05 -9.37 0.51
N THR A 171 6.54 -8.15 0.54
CA THR A 171 5.17 -7.87 0.99
C THR A 171 4.45 -7.02 -0.05
N SER A 172 3.30 -7.50 -0.49
CA SER A 172 2.38 -6.83 -1.41
C SER A 172 1.15 -6.36 -0.64
N ILE A 173 0.77 -5.11 -0.82
CA ILE A 173 -0.42 -4.48 -0.24
C ILE A 173 -1.21 -3.83 -1.38
N VAL A 174 -2.44 -4.25 -1.58
CA VAL A 174 -3.32 -3.72 -2.63
C VAL A 174 -4.61 -3.21 -1.99
N ALA A 175 -5.09 -2.06 -2.46
CA ALA A 175 -6.33 -1.46 -1.97
C ALA A 175 -7.08 -0.77 -3.10
N LYS A 176 -8.40 -0.74 -2.98
CA LYS A 176 -9.26 0.09 -3.81
C LYS A 176 -9.44 1.46 -3.18
N ILE A 177 -9.32 2.51 -3.98
CA ILE A 177 -9.57 3.88 -3.54
C ILE A 177 -11.07 4.13 -3.47
N SER A 178 -11.57 4.50 -2.29
CA SER A 178 -13.00 4.67 -2.02
C SER A 178 -13.29 6.02 -1.37
N LYS A 179 -14.50 6.56 -1.57
CA LYS A 179 -15.03 7.70 -0.78
C LYS A 179 -15.67 7.26 0.54
N PHE A 180 -15.89 5.96 0.68
CA PHE A 180 -16.45 5.33 1.86
C PHE A 180 -15.33 4.60 2.57
N SER A 181 -15.03 5.01 3.81
CA SER A 181 -14.38 4.06 4.71
C SER A 181 -15.37 2.94 4.94
N THR A 182 -14.90 1.70 4.89
CA THR A 182 -15.72 0.54 5.20
C THR A 182 -16.15 0.49 6.67
N GLY A 183 -15.90 1.54 7.46
CA GLY A 183 -16.60 1.81 8.72
C GLY A 183 -16.61 0.63 9.66
N LEU A 184 -15.50 -0.12 9.74
CA LEU A 184 -15.36 -1.10 10.80
C LEU A 184 -15.13 -0.31 12.10
N PRO A 185 -15.82 -0.67 13.19
CA PRO A 185 -15.81 0.12 14.43
C PRO A 185 -14.38 0.38 14.89
N GLU A 186 -14.12 1.60 15.36
CA GLU A 186 -12.85 1.96 15.98
C GLU A 186 -12.46 0.88 17.00
N PRO A 187 -11.22 0.33 16.96
CA PRO A 187 -10.80 -0.59 18.00
C PRO A 187 -10.88 0.14 19.35
N PRO A 188 -11.29 -0.54 20.43
CA PRO A 188 -11.32 0.07 21.75
C PRO A 188 -9.95 0.67 22.04
N SER A 189 -9.95 1.97 22.33
CA SER A 189 -8.77 2.71 22.74
C SER A 189 -8.14 2.00 23.94
N PHE A 190 -6.99 1.36 23.76
CA PHE A 190 -6.17 0.96 24.88
C PHE A 190 -5.61 2.24 25.50
N SER A 191 -6.30 2.71 26.54
CA SER A 191 -5.69 3.55 27.56
C SER A 191 -4.59 2.73 28.20
N HIS A 192 -3.33 3.11 28.01
CA HIS A 192 -2.28 2.69 28.92
C HIS A 192 -2.68 3.18 30.31
N SER A 193 -3.01 2.24 31.20
CA SER A 193 -2.87 2.47 32.63
C SER A 193 -1.37 2.52 32.91
N THR A 194 -0.90 3.74 33.22
CA THR A 194 0.29 4.12 34.01
C THR A 194 1.58 3.32 33.82
#